data_AF-A0A1U9VEX8-F1
#
_entry.id   AF-A0A1U9VEX8-F1
#
_cell.length_a   1.000
_cell.length_b   1.000
_cell.length_c   1.000
_cell.angle_alpha   90.00
_cell.angle_beta   90.00
_cell.angle_gamma   90.00
#
_symmetry.space_group_name_H-M   'P 1'
#
loop_
_entity.id
_entity.type
_entity.pdbx_description
1 polymer ?
#
loop_
_entity_poly.entity_id
_entity_poly.type
_entity_poly.pdbx_seq_one_letter_code
_entity_poly.pdbx_strand_id
1 'polypeptide(L)'
;MTTHEQKHTITEFVEFPDHDQRTESAEFRKNKRVLVKQLDLPCFICGCRDQREVHHLHEWALWGALEPEKVLDTLHVFDPYGFTHKMGEQPIETPDDIRNLLVLCGHCEIDGVPVPGGHHRGVDAGVHDLTFPTWIAQRAVKVGMSITKAVQHVKNLDAKLRGKTSEK
;
A
#
# COMPACT_ATOMS: atom_id res chain seq x y z
N MET A 1 -20.10 -13.99 -18.19
CA MET A 1 -19.52 -14.22 -16.85
C MET A 1 -20.50 -13.65 -15.85
N THR A 2 -21.02 -14.43 -14.92
CA THR A 2 -21.92 -13.94 -13.87
C THR A 2 -21.06 -13.49 -12.69
N THR A 3 -21.09 -12.19 -12.40
CA THR A 3 -20.36 -11.62 -11.26
C THR A 3 -21.23 -11.76 -10.01
N HIS A 4 -20.72 -12.42 -8.97
CA HIS A 4 -21.32 -12.42 -7.64
C HIS A 4 -20.70 -11.27 -6.87
N GLU A 5 -21.52 -10.30 -6.44
CA GLU A 5 -21.07 -9.18 -5.62
C GLU A 5 -21.44 -9.40 -4.15
N GLN A 6 -20.48 -9.21 -3.26
CA GLN A 6 -20.69 -9.21 -1.81
C GLN A 6 -20.29 -7.85 -1.24
N LYS A 7 -21.12 -7.29 -0.37
CA LYS A 7 -20.83 -6.05 0.35
C LYS A 7 -20.68 -6.36 1.83
N HIS A 8 -19.52 -6.06 2.38
CA HIS A 8 -19.23 -6.23 3.80
C HIS A 8 -19.05 -4.86 4.46
N THR A 9 -19.37 -4.77 5.75
CA THR A 9 -19.02 -3.63 6.60
C THR A 9 -18.05 -4.14 7.65
N ILE A 10 -16.90 -3.50 7.79
CA ILE A 10 -15.87 -3.83 8.79
C ILE A 10 -15.82 -2.69 9.79
N THR A 11 -15.88 -3.03 11.07
CA THR A 11 -15.63 -2.09 12.17
C THR A 11 -14.36 -2.54 12.86
N GLU A 12 -13.37 -1.66 12.92
CA GLU A 12 -12.09 -1.92 13.56
C GLU A 12 -11.88 -0.96 14.74
N PHE A 13 -11.38 -1.49 15.84
CA PHE A 13 -10.93 -0.71 16.99
C PHE A 13 -9.43 -0.99 17.15
N VAL A 14 -8.61 0.04 16.96
CA VAL A 14 -7.15 -0.05 17.08
C VAL A 14 -6.70 0.86 18.21
N GLU A 15 -5.96 0.29 19.16
CA GLU A 15 -5.27 1.04 20.21
C GLU A 15 -3.83 1.25 19.76
N PHE A 16 -3.53 2.47 19.30
CA PHE A 16 -2.17 2.84 18.94
C PHE A 16 -1.38 3.15 20.21
N PRO A 17 -0.17 2.56 20.40
CA PRO A 17 0.72 2.97 21.47
C PRO A 17 1.10 4.45 21.30
N ASP A 18 1.43 5.12 22.41
CA ASP A 18 1.87 6.50 22.36
C ASP A 18 3.14 6.63 21.51
N HIS A 19 3.15 7.63 20.64
CA HIS A 19 4.25 7.87 19.70
C HIS A 19 4.38 9.36 19.39
N ASP A 20 5.60 9.81 19.12
CA ASP A 20 5.84 11.19 18.71
C ASP A 20 5.12 11.54 17.41
N GLN A 21 4.98 12.85 17.13
CA GLN A 21 4.47 13.29 15.85
C GLN A 21 5.37 12.77 14.73
N ARG A 22 4.75 12.08 13.77
CA ARG A 22 5.46 11.49 12.64
C ARG A 22 6.23 12.55 11.85
N THR A 23 7.55 12.40 11.83
CA THR A 23 8.44 13.04 10.85
C THR A 23 9.23 11.94 10.14
N GLU A 24 9.51 12.10 8.84
CA GLU A 24 10.34 11.11 8.15
C GLU A 24 11.71 11.07 8.85
N SER A 25 12.18 9.87 9.26
CA SER A 25 13.51 9.72 9.82
C SER A 25 14.59 9.83 8.74
N ALA A 26 15.86 9.95 9.15
CA ALA A 26 16.98 9.90 8.21
C ALA A 26 17.09 8.53 7.54
N GLU A 27 16.80 7.45 8.28
CA GLU A 27 16.79 6.08 7.79
C GLU A 27 15.70 5.90 6.71
N PHE A 28 14.46 6.32 6.99
CA PHE A 28 13.36 6.22 6.03
C PHE A 28 13.69 6.96 4.73
N ARG A 29 14.19 8.19 4.81
CA ARG A 29 14.59 8.97 3.62
C ARG A 29 15.68 8.26 2.80
N LYS A 30 16.67 7.65 3.48
CA LYS A 30 17.72 6.87 2.83
C LYS A 30 17.11 5.66 2.13
N ASN A 31 16.34 4.84 2.83
CA ASN A 31 15.78 3.60 2.28
C ASN A 31 14.75 3.87 1.18
N LYS A 32 13.91 4.89 1.32
CA LYS A 32 13.03 5.40 0.25
C LYS A 32 13.79 5.77 -1.03
N ARG A 33 14.95 6.43 -0.90
CA ARG A 33 15.82 6.74 -2.04
C ARG A 33 16.41 5.47 -2.65
N VAL A 34 16.86 4.52 -1.85
CA VAL A 34 17.37 3.23 -2.34
C VAL A 34 16.31 2.52 -3.17
N LEU A 35 15.13 2.30 -2.58
CA LEU A 35 14.02 1.56 -3.20
C LEU A 35 13.53 2.24 -4.49
N VAL A 36 13.26 3.56 -4.45
CA VAL A 36 12.59 4.25 -5.56
C VAL A 36 13.57 4.78 -6.61
N LYS A 37 14.76 5.25 -6.21
CA LYS A 37 15.69 5.96 -7.12
C LYS A 37 16.88 5.11 -7.54
N GLN A 38 17.42 4.26 -6.68
CA GLN A 38 18.61 3.47 -7.00
C GLN A 38 18.26 2.11 -7.61
N LEU A 39 17.39 1.37 -6.93
CA LEU A 39 16.92 0.08 -7.41
C LEU A 39 15.79 0.22 -8.42
N ASP A 40 15.20 1.41 -8.52
CA ASP A 40 14.05 1.70 -9.36
C ASP A 40 13.01 0.58 -9.20
N LEU A 41 12.56 0.32 -7.97
CA LEU A 41 11.53 -0.69 -7.74
C LEU A 41 10.17 -0.12 -8.15
N PRO A 42 9.35 -0.88 -8.89
CA PRO A 42 8.00 -0.44 -9.23
C PRO A 42 7.02 -0.68 -8.06
N CYS A 43 5.79 -0.19 -8.20
CA CYS A 43 4.70 -0.56 -7.31
C CYS A 43 4.57 -2.08 -7.23
N PHE A 44 4.53 -2.60 -6.00
CA PHE A 44 4.40 -4.03 -5.74
C PHE A 44 3.09 -4.63 -6.26
N ILE A 45 1.99 -3.87 -6.39
CA ILE A 45 0.74 -4.44 -6.91
C ILE A 45 0.73 -4.48 -8.44
N CYS A 46 0.91 -3.35 -9.11
CA CYS A 46 0.67 -3.23 -10.55
C CYS A 46 1.92 -3.00 -11.42
N GLY A 47 3.10 -2.84 -10.84
CA GLY A 47 4.31 -2.54 -11.61
C GLY A 47 4.44 -1.07 -12.06
N CYS A 48 3.48 -0.20 -11.75
CA CYS A 48 3.55 1.22 -12.09
C CYS A 48 4.74 1.91 -11.40
N ARG A 49 5.33 2.89 -12.10
CA ARG A 49 6.47 3.70 -11.62
C ARG A 49 6.09 5.14 -11.29
N ASP A 50 4.85 5.52 -11.56
CA ASP A 50 4.36 6.87 -11.31
C ASP A 50 4.11 7.10 -9.82
N GLN A 51 4.42 8.32 -9.38
CA GLN A 51 4.20 8.84 -8.02
C GLN A 51 4.45 7.79 -6.92
N ARG A 52 5.58 7.07 -7.02
CA ARG A 52 5.92 5.99 -6.08
C ARG A 52 6.10 6.54 -4.67
N GLU A 53 5.46 5.85 -3.74
CA GLU A 53 5.52 6.04 -2.30
C GLU A 53 6.09 4.77 -1.66
N VAL A 54 6.47 4.89 -0.40
CA VAL A 54 7.01 3.78 0.39
C VAL A 54 6.15 3.63 1.63
N HIS A 55 5.65 2.42 1.82
CA HIS A 55 4.75 1.99 2.87
C HIS A 55 5.48 1.06 3.85
N HIS A 56 5.06 1.07 5.11
CA HIS A 56 5.59 0.24 6.18
C HIS A 56 4.73 -1.02 6.31
N LEU A 57 5.28 -2.22 6.05
CA LEU A 57 4.53 -3.47 6.11
C LEU A 57 3.92 -3.71 7.50
N HIS A 58 4.74 -3.54 8.54
CA HIS A 58 4.26 -3.35 9.90
C HIS A 58 4.13 -1.85 10.13
N GLU A 59 2.90 -1.40 10.36
CA GLU A 59 2.57 0.02 10.43
C GLU A 59 3.40 0.74 11.48
N TRP A 60 3.97 1.88 11.07
CA TRP A 60 4.85 2.69 11.90
C TRP A 60 4.20 3.07 13.23
N ALA A 61 2.90 3.40 13.22
CA ALA A 61 2.17 3.84 14.41
C ALA A 61 1.96 2.73 15.45
N LEU A 62 2.08 1.46 15.05
CA LEU A 62 1.96 0.32 15.95
C LEU A 62 3.32 -0.15 16.48
N TRP A 63 4.42 0.40 15.98
CA TRP A 63 5.77 -0.12 16.20
C TRP A 63 6.12 -0.29 17.68
N GLY A 64 5.71 0.65 18.55
CA GLY A 64 5.97 0.58 19.98
C GLY A 64 5.33 -0.61 20.70
N ALA A 65 4.42 -1.33 20.04
CA ALA A 65 3.77 -2.54 20.54
C ALA A 65 4.29 -3.84 19.87
N LEU A 66 5.30 -3.75 18.98
CA LEU A 66 5.81 -4.90 18.23
C LEU A 66 7.17 -5.37 18.77
N GLU A 67 7.39 -6.68 18.70
CA GLU A 67 8.67 -7.31 19.05
C GLU A 67 9.57 -7.43 17.79
N PRO A 68 10.76 -6.82 17.76
CA PRO A 68 11.69 -6.83 16.63
C PRO A 68 11.97 -8.20 15.99
N GLU A 69 12.10 -9.25 16.80
CA GLU A 69 12.36 -10.62 16.35
C GLU A 69 11.14 -11.21 15.65
N LYS A 70 9.94 -10.92 16.13
CA LYS A 70 8.70 -11.40 15.50
C LYS A 70 8.41 -10.68 14.20
N VAL A 71 8.81 -9.41 14.10
CA VAL A 71 8.78 -8.68 12.83
C VAL A 71 9.75 -9.32 11.83
N LEU A 72 10.93 -9.76 12.27
CA LEU A 72 11.85 -10.49 11.39
C LEU A 72 11.21 -11.80 10.88
N ASP A 73 10.58 -12.58 11.77
CA ASP A 73 9.91 -13.84 11.41
C ASP A 73 8.85 -13.67 10.30
N THR A 74 8.04 -12.61 10.39
CA THR A 74 7.03 -12.33 9.36
C THR A 74 7.67 -11.89 8.04
N LEU A 75 8.78 -11.15 8.10
CA LEU A 75 9.52 -10.72 6.93
C LEU A 75 10.34 -11.83 6.27
N HIS A 76 10.56 -12.97 6.94
CA HIS A 76 11.05 -14.19 6.27
C HIS A 76 10.00 -14.84 5.37
N VAL A 77 8.72 -14.66 5.69
CA VAL A 77 7.60 -15.19 4.91
C VAL A 77 7.24 -14.25 3.76
N PHE A 78 7.19 -12.94 4.03
CA PHE A 78 6.83 -11.93 3.05
C PHE A 78 8.01 -10.97 2.82
N ASP A 79 8.93 -11.39 1.94
CA ASP A 79 10.10 -10.62 1.50
C ASP A 79 10.02 -10.31 -0.02
N PRO A 80 9.17 -9.36 -0.46
CA PRO A 80 9.00 -9.05 -1.87
C PRO A 80 10.27 -8.70 -2.64
N TYR A 81 11.32 -8.26 -1.96
CA TYR A 81 12.55 -7.73 -2.56
C TYR A 81 13.80 -8.55 -2.22
N GLY A 82 13.68 -9.57 -1.37
CA GLY A 82 14.78 -10.43 -0.96
C GLY A 82 15.76 -9.76 0.02
N PHE A 83 15.35 -8.70 0.73
CA PHE A 83 16.25 -8.00 1.66
C PHE A 83 16.47 -8.79 2.94
N THR A 84 15.44 -9.41 3.49
CA THR A 84 15.53 -10.25 4.69
C THR A 84 16.50 -11.39 4.45
N HIS A 85 16.34 -12.09 3.31
CA HIS A 85 17.23 -13.19 2.94
C HIS A 85 18.70 -12.76 2.76
N LYS A 86 18.96 -11.51 2.36
CA LYS A 86 20.32 -10.99 2.12
C LYS A 86 20.99 -10.42 3.36
N MET A 87 20.22 -9.81 4.25
CA MET A 87 20.75 -9.05 5.40
C MET A 87 20.89 -9.90 6.67
N GLY A 88 20.26 -11.08 6.70
CA GLY A 88 20.42 -12.06 7.78
C GLY A 88 19.49 -11.84 8.98
N GLU A 89 19.86 -12.46 10.09
CA GLU A 89 18.96 -12.74 11.22
C GLU A 89 18.95 -11.69 12.33
N GLN A 90 19.47 -10.48 12.06
CA GLN A 90 19.43 -9.41 13.06
C GLN A 90 17.99 -8.91 13.23
N PRO A 91 17.51 -8.70 14.47
CA PRO A 91 16.17 -8.19 14.73
C PRO A 91 15.88 -6.88 13.97
N ILE A 92 14.60 -6.64 13.66
CA ILE A 92 14.19 -5.39 13.02
C ILE A 92 14.04 -4.33 14.11
N GLU A 93 15.07 -3.52 14.38
CA GLU A 93 15.07 -2.58 15.51
C GLU A 93 14.25 -1.31 15.25
N THR A 94 14.00 -0.97 13.98
CA THR A 94 13.29 0.26 13.60
C THR A 94 12.19 -0.05 12.58
N PRO A 95 11.07 0.71 12.58
CA PRO A 95 10.05 0.53 11.55
C PRO A 95 10.58 0.88 10.16
N ASP A 96 11.61 1.74 10.09
CA ASP A 96 12.16 2.27 8.86
C ASP A 96 13.22 1.37 8.20
N ASP A 97 13.53 0.23 8.80
CA ASP A 97 14.38 -0.81 8.23
C ASP A 97 13.86 -1.20 6.84
N ILE A 98 14.76 -1.24 5.84
CA ILE A 98 14.40 -1.48 4.43
C ILE A 98 13.64 -2.81 4.22
N ARG A 99 13.85 -3.80 5.09
CA ARG A 99 13.14 -5.09 5.06
C ARG A 99 11.64 -4.92 5.34
N ASN A 100 11.26 -3.93 6.15
CA ASN A 100 9.87 -3.60 6.50
C ASN A 100 9.20 -2.64 5.50
N LEU A 101 9.86 -2.29 4.40
CA LEU A 101 9.37 -1.26 3.46
C LEU A 101 8.88 -1.85 2.14
N LEU A 102 7.75 -1.34 1.66
CA LEU A 102 7.12 -1.73 0.41
C LEU A 102 6.89 -0.54 -0.51
N VAL A 103 7.25 -0.65 -1.78
CA VAL A 103 6.98 0.39 -2.79
C VAL A 103 5.56 0.23 -3.34
N LEU A 104 4.77 1.28 -3.20
CA LEU A 104 3.40 1.37 -3.73
C LEU A 104 3.23 2.65 -4.55
N CYS A 105 2.34 2.64 -5.54
CA CYS A 105 2.07 3.85 -6.30
C CYS A 105 1.07 4.74 -5.56
N GLY A 106 1.35 6.04 -5.50
CA GLY A 106 0.41 7.09 -5.11
C GLY A 106 -0.55 7.49 -6.24
N HIS A 107 -0.33 6.94 -7.44
CA HIS A 107 -1.20 7.08 -8.60
C HIS A 107 -1.01 5.89 -9.54
N CYS A 108 -2.09 5.37 -10.12
CA CYS A 108 -2.02 4.40 -11.22
C CYS A 108 -3.23 4.54 -12.14
N GLU A 109 -3.15 3.92 -13.31
CA GLU A 109 -4.30 3.69 -14.16
C GLU A 109 -4.75 2.23 -14.03
N ILE A 110 -6.06 2.02 -13.92
CA ILE A 110 -6.70 0.70 -13.98
C ILE A 110 -7.68 0.75 -15.14
N ASP A 111 -7.46 -0.10 -16.16
CA ASP A 111 -8.23 -0.13 -17.40
C ASP A 111 -8.40 1.27 -18.06
N GLY A 112 -7.31 2.05 -18.08
CA GLY A 112 -7.28 3.41 -18.63
C GLY A 112 -7.98 4.47 -17.79
N VAL A 113 -8.37 4.15 -16.55
CA VAL A 113 -8.98 5.10 -15.61
C VAL A 113 -7.96 5.48 -14.54
N PRO A 114 -7.62 6.77 -14.37
CA PRO A 114 -6.69 7.23 -13.35
C PRO A 114 -7.29 7.06 -11.95
N VAL A 115 -6.56 6.41 -11.05
CA VAL A 115 -6.92 6.19 -9.65
C VAL A 115 -6.01 7.04 -8.76
N PRO A 116 -6.48 8.19 -8.27
CA PRO A 116 -5.74 9.00 -7.29
C PRO A 116 -5.46 8.20 -6.02
N GLY A 117 -4.27 8.38 -5.43
CA GLY A 117 -3.83 7.60 -4.26
C GLY A 117 -3.29 6.21 -4.60
N GLY A 118 -3.60 5.67 -5.78
CA GLY A 118 -3.10 4.39 -6.28
C GLY A 118 -3.27 3.22 -5.31
N HIS A 119 -2.33 2.28 -5.32
CA HIS A 119 -2.34 1.12 -4.42
C HIS A 119 -1.85 1.42 -3.00
N HIS A 120 -1.40 2.65 -2.72
CA HIS A 120 -1.11 3.06 -1.35
C HIS A 120 -2.37 3.58 -0.64
N ARG A 121 -3.00 4.64 -1.17
CA ARG A 121 -4.06 5.40 -0.48
C ARG A 121 -5.36 5.52 -1.28
N GLY A 122 -5.47 4.85 -2.43
CA GLY A 122 -6.66 4.94 -3.28
C GLY A 122 -7.87 4.28 -2.62
N VAL A 123 -9.04 4.89 -2.78
CA VAL A 123 -10.31 4.29 -2.33
C VAL A 123 -10.64 3.08 -3.22
N ASP A 124 -11.07 2.00 -2.59
CA ASP A 124 -11.31 0.67 -3.15
C ASP A 124 -10.05 0.05 -3.83
N ALA A 125 -8.84 0.49 -3.49
CA ALA A 125 -7.59 -0.01 -4.11
C ALA A 125 -6.38 -0.06 -3.17
N GLY A 126 -6.29 0.90 -2.25
CA GLY A 126 -5.14 1.12 -1.39
C GLY A 126 -4.98 0.09 -0.30
N VAL A 127 -3.74 -0.10 0.17
CA VAL A 127 -3.43 -0.98 1.32
C VAL A 127 -4.13 -0.52 2.61
N HIS A 128 -4.42 0.78 2.73
CA HIS A 128 -5.11 1.38 3.87
C HIS A 128 -6.65 1.32 3.78
N ASP A 129 -7.21 0.85 2.66
CA ASP A 129 -8.66 0.86 2.41
C ASP A 129 -9.25 -0.55 2.25
N LEU A 130 -8.43 -1.51 1.81
CA LEU A 130 -8.82 -2.90 1.61
C LEU A 130 -8.21 -3.81 2.67
N THR A 131 -8.92 -4.87 3.05
CA THR A 131 -8.33 -5.93 3.86
C THR A 131 -7.17 -6.60 3.13
N PHE A 132 -6.17 -7.07 3.88
CA PHE A 132 -4.97 -7.69 3.31
C PHE A 132 -5.27 -8.77 2.24
N PRO A 133 -6.20 -9.74 2.45
CA PRO A 133 -6.50 -10.76 1.43
C PRO A 133 -7.06 -10.19 0.12
N THR A 134 -7.91 -9.16 0.20
CA THR A 134 -8.47 -8.50 -1.00
C THR A 134 -7.41 -7.63 -1.67
N TRP A 135 -6.62 -6.90 -0.89
CA TRP A 135 -5.58 -6.03 -1.40
C TRP A 135 -4.50 -6.81 -2.15
N ILE A 136 -3.98 -7.90 -1.58
CA ILE A 136 -2.92 -8.71 -2.21
C ILE A 136 -3.43 -9.43 -3.47
N ALA A 137 -4.71 -9.81 -3.50
CA ALA A 137 -5.32 -10.46 -4.66
C ALA A 137 -5.25 -9.58 -5.91
N GLN A 138 -5.24 -8.24 -5.78
CA GLN A 138 -5.12 -7.30 -6.90
C GLN A 138 -3.88 -7.56 -7.76
N ARG A 139 -2.77 -8.02 -7.15
CA ARG A 139 -1.52 -8.35 -7.87
C ARG A 139 -1.68 -9.53 -8.84
N ALA A 140 -2.65 -10.41 -8.61
CA ALA A 140 -2.86 -11.66 -9.36
C ALA A 140 -4.17 -11.66 -10.17
N VAL A 141 -4.85 -10.51 -10.27
CA VAL A 141 -6.09 -10.40 -11.05
C VAL A 141 -5.80 -10.65 -12.54
N LYS A 142 -6.67 -11.42 -13.19
CA LYS A 142 -6.58 -11.66 -14.63
C LYS A 142 -6.82 -10.36 -15.40
N VAL A 143 -6.11 -10.18 -16.51
CA VAL A 143 -6.30 -9.04 -17.42
C VAL A 143 -7.79 -8.91 -17.80
N GLY A 144 -8.32 -7.68 -17.70
CA GLY A 144 -9.72 -7.37 -18.01
C GLY A 144 -10.73 -7.75 -16.92
N MET A 145 -10.27 -8.23 -15.75
CA MET A 145 -11.12 -8.41 -14.57
C MET A 145 -10.81 -7.32 -13.55
N SER A 146 -11.82 -6.92 -12.77
CA SER A 146 -11.65 -6.15 -11.55
C SER A 146 -12.29 -6.89 -10.40
N ILE A 147 -11.62 -6.89 -9.25
CA ILE A 147 -12.13 -7.44 -7.99
C ILE A 147 -12.47 -6.33 -6.98
N THR A 148 -12.30 -5.07 -7.39
CA THR A 148 -12.60 -3.89 -6.57
C THR A 148 -13.49 -2.92 -7.33
N LYS A 149 -13.95 -1.88 -6.63
CA LYS A 149 -14.80 -0.83 -7.20
C LYS A 149 -14.03 0.46 -7.51
N ALA A 150 -12.70 0.49 -7.43
CA ALA A 150 -11.89 1.70 -7.62
C ALA A 150 -12.21 2.48 -8.90
N VAL A 151 -12.30 1.78 -10.03
CA VAL A 151 -12.66 2.40 -11.32
C VAL A 151 -14.06 3.01 -11.28
N GLN A 152 -15.03 2.30 -10.70
CA GLN A 152 -16.40 2.79 -10.60
C GLN A 152 -16.49 3.98 -9.63
N HIS A 153 -15.74 3.94 -8.52
CA HIS A 153 -15.62 5.01 -7.56
C HIS A 153 -15.13 6.30 -8.23
N VAL A 154 -14.02 6.23 -8.97
CA VAL A 154 -13.46 7.37 -9.71
C VAL A 154 -14.47 7.92 -10.72
N LYS A 155 -15.12 7.05 -11.51
CA LYS A 155 -16.13 7.47 -12.49
C LYS A 155 -17.29 8.22 -11.83
N ASN A 156 -17.75 7.75 -10.67
CA ASN A 156 -18.81 8.40 -9.91
C ASN A 156 -18.37 9.77 -9.37
N LEU A 157 -17.12 9.89 -8.89
CA LEU A 157 -16.56 11.17 -8.45
C LEU A 157 -16.43 12.17 -9.60
N ASP A 158 -15.89 11.76 -10.75
CA ASP A 158 -15.75 12.61 -11.94
C ASP A 158 -17.12 13.12 -12.41
N ALA A 159 -18.11 12.23 -12.51
CA ALA A 159 -19.48 12.62 -12.87
C ALA A 159 -20.07 13.64 -11.89
N LYS A 160 -19.88 13.45 -10.58
CA LYS A 160 -20.34 14.37 -9.54
C LYS A 160 -19.65 15.74 -9.63
N LEU A 161 -18.36 15.78 -9.94
CA LEU A 161 -17.62 17.04 -10.11
C LEU A 161 -18.08 17.80 -11.35
N ARG A 162 -18.28 17.09 -12.48
CA ARG A 162 -18.78 17.70 -13.74
C ARG A 162 -20.21 18.24 -13.60
N GLY A 163 -21.08 17.53 -12.88
CA GLY A 163 -22.46 17.98 -12.62
C GLY A 163 -22.54 19.23 -11.74
N LYS A 164 -21.55 19.48 -10.88
CA LYS A 164 -21.45 20.71 -10.08
C LYS A 164 -20.93 21.91 -10.86
N THR A 165 -20.18 21.69 -11.95
CA THR A 165 -19.68 22.78 -12.80
C THR A 165 -20.72 23.32 -13.78
N SER A 166 -21.82 22.61 -14.01
CA SER A 166 -22.93 23.03 -14.89
C SER A 166 -24.00 23.90 -14.21
N GLU A 167 -23.87 24.20 -12.91
CA GLU A 167 -24.79 25.06 -12.15
C GLU A 167 -24.25 26.50 -11.93
N LYS A 168 -23.42 27.01 -12.83
CA LYS A 168 -22.94 28.41 -12.81
C LYS A 168 -23.40 29.20 -14.03
#